data_AF-A0A526YFL0-F1
#
_entry.id   AF-A0A526YFL0-F1
#
_cell.length_a   1.000
_cell.length_b   1.000
_cell.length_c   1.000
_cell.angle_alpha   90.00
_cell.angle_beta   90.00
_cell.angle_gamma   90.00
#
_symmetry.space_group_name_H-M   'P 1'
#
loop_
_entity.id
_entity.type
_entity.pdbx_description
1 polymer ?
#
loop_
_entity_poly.entity_id
_entity_poly.type
_entity_poly.pdbx_seq_one_letter_code
_entity_poly.pdbx_strand_id
1 'polypeptide(L)'
;NAALDRLEGREYTLMLRDFHSPNIIWRGNRSGHDRLGIVDVQDALIGPSAYDLASLAMDARVTISPEIERRTLDAYIAARHKAGAFNEDEFVETYA
;
A
#
# COMPACT_ATOMS: atom_id res chain seq x y z
N ASN A 1 -19.96 -14.52 -0.87
CA ASN A 1 -20.44 -13.14 -1.19
C ASN A 1 -19.47 -12.71 -2.27
N ALA A 2 -19.88 -12.63 -3.53
CA ALA A 2 -18.97 -12.79 -4.69
C ALA A 2 -17.72 -11.88 -4.68
N ALA A 3 -17.74 -10.75 -3.98
CA ALA A 3 -16.58 -9.88 -3.77
C ALA A 3 -15.55 -10.44 -2.77
N LEU A 4 -15.97 -11.11 -1.70
CA LEU A 4 -15.08 -11.76 -0.73
C LEU A 4 -14.47 -13.04 -1.28
N ASP A 5 -15.23 -13.77 -2.11
CA ASP A 5 -14.79 -15.03 -2.72
C ASP A 5 -13.62 -14.78 -3.70
N ARG A 6 -13.50 -13.55 -4.25
CA ARG A 6 -12.34 -13.12 -5.05
C ARG A 6 -11.07 -12.95 -4.24
N LEU A 7 -11.16 -12.82 -2.90
CA LEU A 7 -10.02 -12.60 -2.01
C LEU A 7 -9.42 -13.91 -1.47
N GLU A 8 -9.98 -15.07 -1.82
CA GLU A 8 -9.39 -16.38 -1.51
C GLU A 8 -8.05 -16.57 -2.24
N GLY A 9 -7.01 -16.97 -1.52
CA GLY A 9 -5.66 -17.23 -2.07
C GLY A 9 -4.70 -16.04 -2.03
N ARG A 10 -5.21 -14.82 -1.82
CA ARG A 10 -4.40 -13.59 -1.85
C ARG A 10 -3.39 -13.54 -0.72
N GLU A 11 -2.28 -12.84 -0.97
CA GLU A 11 -1.28 -12.59 0.06
C GLU A 11 -1.83 -11.63 1.12
N TYR A 12 -1.87 -12.11 2.37
CA TYR A 12 -2.33 -11.33 3.51
C TYR A 12 -1.13 -10.86 4.33
N THR A 13 -1.19 -9.60 4.77
CA THR A 13 -0.20 -8.96 5.62
C THR A 13 -0.90 -8.20 6.73
N LEU A 14 -0.14 -7.72 7.71
CA LEU A 14 -0.59 -6.63 8.56
C LEU A 14 -0.79 -5.40 7.67
N MET A 15 -2.06 -5.00 7.48
CA MET A 15 -2.45 -3.80 6.76
C MET A 15 -2.85 -2.72 7.75
N LEU A 16 -2.42 -1.48 7.51
CA LEU A 16 -2.75 -0.31 8.32
C LEU A 16 -4.16 0.20 8.04
N ARG A 17 -4.71 -0.08 6.85
CA ARG A 17 -5.98 0.43 6.31
C ARG A 17 -5.94 1.93 5.97
N ASP A 18 -5.51 2.75 6.91
CA ASP A 18 -5.45 4.20 6.78
C ASP A 18 -4.04 4.70 6.40
N PHE A 19 -3.35 3.96 5.53
CA PHE A 19 -2.04 4.35 5.00
C PHE A 19 -2.17 5.40 3.88
N HIS A 20 -2.34 6.66 4.28
CA HIS A 20 -2.56 7.80 3.38
C HIS A 20 -1.95 9.10 3.94
N SER A 21 -1.93 10.17 3.13
CA SER A 21 -1.08 11.35 3.38
C SER A 21 -1.25 12.03 4.76
N PRO A 22 -2.45 12.20 5.36
CA PRO A 22 -2.57 12.72 6.73
C PRO A 22 -1.86 11.92 7.82
N ASN A 23 -1.70 10.60 7.62
CA ASN A 23 -1.12 9.68 8.59
C ASN A 23 0.39 9.47 8.36
N ILE A 24 0.98 10.22 7.42
CA ILE A 24 2.41 10.19 7.08
C ILE A 24 3.03 11.56 7.42
N ILE A 25 3.84 11.58 8.48
CA ILE A 25 4.53 12.78 8.96
C ILE A 25 5.95 12.82 8.37
N TRP A 26 6.24 13.85 7.58
CA TRP A 26 7.59 14.08 7.08
C TRP A 26 8.51 14.66 8.18
N ARG A 27 9.54 13.90 8.57
CA ARG A 27 10.56 14.26 9.57
C ARG A 27 11.86 14.65 8.87
N GLY A 28 11.89 15.86 8.30
CA GLY A 28 12.96 16.34 7.42
C GLY A 28 14.39 16.34 8.01
N ASN A 29 14.52 16.32 9.34
CA ASN A 29 15.79 16.22 10.06
C ASN A 29 16.28 14.78 10.29
N ARG A 30 15.53 13.75 9.90
CA ARG A 30 15.91 12.34 9.98
C ARG A 30 16.48 11.82 8.66
N SER A 31 16.88 10.55 8.61
CA SER A 31 17.50 9.93 7.43
C SER A 31 16.89 8.57 7.09
N GLY A 32 16.96 8.16 5.82
CA GLY A 32 16.39 6.90 5.36
C GLY A 32 14.89 6.81 5.65
N HIS A 33 14.41 5.62 6.04
CA HIS A 33 13.01 5.41 6.41
C HIS A 33 12.59 6.16 7.69
N ASP A 34 13.53 6.58 8.55
CA ASP A 34 13.20 7.39 9.74
C ASP A 34 12.74 8.81 9.36
N ARG A 35 12.76 9.19 8.08
CA ARG A 35 12.09 10.40 7.59
C ARG A 35 10.57 10.28 7.56
N LEU A 36 10.03 9.07 7.56
CA LEU A 36 8.60 8.82 7.54
C LEU A 36 8.15 8.47 8.96
N GLY A 37 7.36 9.34 9.58
CA GLY A 37 6.63 9.01 10.81
C GLY A 37 5.25 8.51 10.43
N ILE A 38 4.89 7.30 10.85
CA ILE A 38 3.57 6.72 10.60
C ILE A 38 2.76 6.80 11.89
N VAL A 39 1.54 7.33 11.81
CA VAL A 39 0.60 7.42 12.93
C VAL A 39 -0.67 6.64 12.62
N ASP A 40 -1.58 6.55 13.59
CA ASP A 40 -2.91 5.95 13.40
C ASP A 40 -2.89 4.43 13.12
N VAL A 41 -1.94 3.72 13.75
CA VAL A 41 -1.68 2.28 13.51
C VAL A 41 -2.56 1.34 14.34
N GLN A 42 -3.35 1.87 15.28
CA GLN A 42 -4.13 1.04 16.23
C GLN A 42 -5.23 0.20 15.57
N ASP A 43 -5.59 0.56 14.35
CA ASP A 43 -6.68 -0.03 13.58
C ASP A 43 -6.19 -1.09 12.58
N ALA A 44 -4.89 -1.40 12.60
CA ALA A 44 -4.26 -2.38 11.72
C ALA A 44 -4.85 -3.78 11.92
N LEU A 45 -5.01 -4.52 10.82
CA LEU A 45 -5.54 -5.87 10.83
C LEU A 45 -4.91 -6.74 9.74
N ILE A 46 -5.19 -8.04 9.75
CA ILE A 46 -4.66 -8.95 8.71
C ILE A 46 -5.58 -8.93 7.50
N GLY A 47 -5.05 -8.50 6.35
CA GLY A 47 -5.81 -8.39 5.11
C GLY A 47 -4.92 -8.30 3.87
N PRO A 48 -5.50 -8.09 2.68
CA PRO A 48 -4.78 -8.12 1.41
C PRO A 48 -3.67 -7.07 1.36
N SER A 49 -2.47 -7.47 0.91
CA SER A 49 -1.30 -6.57 0.86
C SER A 49 -1.46 -5.37 -0.07
N ALA A 50 -2.34 -5.47 -1.07
CA ALA A 50 -2.63 -4.38 -1.99
C ALA A 50 -3.40 -3.22 -1.35
N TYR A 51 -4.08 -3.44 -0.21
CA TYR A 51 -4.95 -2.42 0.40
C TYR A 51 -4.18 -1.16 0.80
N ASP A 52 -3.06 -1.29 1.50
CA ASP A 52 -2.27 -0.12 1.91
C ASP A 52 -1.65 0.62 0.71
N LEU A 53 -1.28 -0.10 -0.35
CA LEU A 53 -0.80 0.54 -1.58
C LEU A 53 -1.92 1.32 -2.27
N ALA A 54 -3.11 0.74 -2.38
CA ALA A 54 -4.29 1.39 -2.90
C ALA A 54 -4.65 2.64 -2.09
N SER A 55 -4.64 2.56 -0.75
CA SER A 55 -4.89 3.70 0.15
C SER A 55 -3.92 4.87 -0.08
N LEU A 56 -2.67 4.59 -0.44
CA LEU A 56 -1.66 5.62 -0.74
C LEU A 56 -1.78 6.15 -2.17
N ALA A 57 -1.82 5.26 -3.16
CA ALA A 57 -1.77 5.59 -4.57
C ALA A 57 -3.08 6.19 -5.08
N MET A 58 -4.20 5.96 -4.38
CA MET A 58 -5.52 6.50 -4.68
C MET A 58 -6.07 7.35 -3.52
N ASP A 59 -5.20 8.01 -2.75
CA ASP A 59 -5.60 8.83 -1.60
C ASP A 59 -6.63 9.90 -2.00
N ALA A 60 -7.89 9.70 -1.57
CA ALA A 60 -9.01 10.57 -1.89
C ALA A 60 -8.92 11.98 -1.26
N ARG A 61 -7.98 12.21 -0.34
CA ARG A 61 -7.83 13.49 0.39
C ARG A 61 -6.94 14.48 -0.35
N VAL A 62 -6.20 14.02 -1.35
CA VAL A 62 -5.30 14.84 -2.17
C VAL A 62 -5.48 14.49 -3.64
N THR A 63 -5.11 15.41 -4.53
CA THR A 63 -5.11 15.10 -5.97
C THR A 63 -3.89 14.25 -6.30
N ILE A 64 -4.11 12.96 -6.54
CA ILE A 64 -3.10 12.08 -7.13
C ILE A 64 -3.25 12.08 -8.65
N SER A 65 -2.19 12.44 -9.36
CA SER A 65 -2.18 12.31 -10.83
C SER A 65 -2.00 10.85 -11.23
N PRO A 66 -2.49 10.44 -12.43
CA PRO A 66 -2.26 9.09 -12.94
C PRO A 66 -0.77 8.71 -13.03
N GLU A 67 0.11 9.70 -13.22
CA GLU A 67 1.57 9.48 -13.23
C GLU A 67 2.09 9.13 -11.83
N ILE A 68 1.64 9.82 -10.78
CA ILE A 68 2.06 9.54 -9.39
C ILE A 68 1.54 8.19 -8.96
N GLU A 69 0.28 7.87 -9.25
CA GLU A 69 -0.31 6.57 -8.97
C GLU A 69 0.52 5.45 -9.62
N ARG A 70 0.75 5.55 -10.94
CA ARG A 70 1.55 4.57 -11.70
C ARG A 70 2.95 4.41 -11.11
N ARG A 71 3.66 5.51 -10.85
CA ARG A 71 5.01 5.46 -10.28
C ARG A 71 5.03 4.83 -8.88
N THR A 72 3.97 5.01 -8.09
CA THR A 72 3.85 4.43 -6.75
C THR A 72 3.64 2.92 -6.86
N LEU A 73 2.77 2.47 -7.75
CA LEU A 73 2.55 1.05 -8.06
C LEU A 73 3.84 0.38 -8.56
N ASP A 74 4.51 0.97 -9.55
CA ASP A 74 5.74 0.44 -10.14
C ASP A 74 6.86 0.32 -9.09
N ALA A 75 6.99 1.33 -8.21
CA ALA A 75 7.98 1.31 -7.13
C ALA A 75 7.70 0.20 -6.11
N TYR A 76 6.43 -0.04 -5.78
CA TYR A 76 6.03 -1.13 -4.89
C TYR A 76 6.33 -2.49 -5.50
N ILE A 77 5.91 -2.73 -6.75
CA ILE A 77 6.15 -3.99 -7.48
C ILE A 77 7.66 -4.28 -7.57
N ALA A 78 8.47 -3.28 -7.92
CA ALA A 78 9.92 -3.43 -7.98
C ALA A 78 10.53 -3.78 -6.60
N ALA A 79 10.04 -3.17 -5.52
CA ALA A 79 10.47 -3.50 -4.16
C ALA A 79 10.07 -4.92 -3.75
N ARG A 80 8.87 -5.38 -4.13
CA ARG A 80 8.36 -6.74 -3.86
C ARG A 80 9.18 -7.81 -4.56
N HIS A 81 9.46 -7.64 -5.85
CA HIS A 81 10.36 -8.55 -6.60
C HIS A 81 11.76 -8.62 -5.99
N LYS A 82 12.27 -7.50 -5.48
CA LYS A 82 13.57 -7.47 -4.79
C LYS A 82 13.53 -8.20 -3.43
N ALA A 83 12.39 -8.24 -2.77
CA ALA A 83 12.22 -8.85 -1.45
C ALA A 83 12.06 -10.38 -1.52
N GLY A 84 11.69 -10.95 -2.67
CA GLY A 84 11.61 -12.40 -2.87
C GLY A 84 10.50 -12.81 -3.83
N ALA A 85 9.94 -14.01 -3.60
CA ALA A 85 8.83 -14.53 -4.39
C ALA A 85 7.61 -13.61 -4.27
N PHE A 86 7.09 -13.17 -5.42
CA PHE A 86 5.97 -12.25 -5.51
C PHE A 86 5.13 -12.61 -6.74
N ASN A 87 3.83 -12.81 -6.54
CA ASN A 87 2.87 -13.01 -7.62
C ASN A 87 2.31 -11.66 -8.06
N GLU A 88 2.95 -11.05 -9.05
CA GLU A 88 2.56 -9.71 -9.53
C GLU A 88 1.16 -9.71 -10.16
N ASP A 89 0.82 -10.72 -10.96
CA ASP A 89 -0.47 -10.77 -11.66
C ASP A 89 -1.64 -10.78 -10.67
N GLU A 90 -1.55 -11.61 -9.63
CA GLU A 90 -2.52 -11.67 -8.54
C GLU A 90 -2.57 -10.37 -7.73
N PHE A 91 -1.41 -9.75 -7.50
CA PHE A 91 -1.35 -8.48 -6.79
C PHE A 91 -2.03 -7.36 -7.58
N VAL A 92 -1.79 -7.28 -8.89
CA VAL A 92 -2.43 -6.27 -9.76
C VAL A 92 -3.94 -6.48 -9.83
N GLU A 93 -4.42 -7.72 -9.85
CA GLU A 93 -5.86 -8.02 -9.73
C GLU A 93 -6.45 -7.64 -8.35
N THR A 94 -5.61 -7.46 -7.33
CA THR A 94 -6.03 -7.00 -5.99
C THR A 94 -5.99 -5.50 -5.82
N TYR A 95 -5.10 -4.87 -6.57
CA TYR A 95 -4.97 -3.43 -6.59
C TYR A 95 -6.10 -2.76 -7.40
N ALA A 96 -6.57 -3.42 -8.48
CA ALA A 96 -7.65 -2.94 -9.37
C ALA A 96 -9.07 -3.17 -8.82
#